data_AF-A0A2X3EGE5-F1
#
_entry.id   AF-A0A2X3EGE5-F1
#
_cell.length_a   1.000
_cell.length_b   1.000
_cell.length_c   1.000
_cell.angle_alpha   90.00
_cell.angle_beta   90.00
_cell.angle_gamma   90.00
#
_symmetry.space_group_name_H-M   'P 1'
#
loop_
_entity.id
_entity.type
_entity.pdbx_description
1 polymer ?
#
loop_
_entity_poly.entity_id
_entity_poly.type
_entity_poly.pdbx_seq_one_letter_code
_entity_poly.pdbx_strand_id
1 'polypeptide(L)' 'MGEISITKLLVVAALIILVFGTKKLRTLGGDLGVGYQGL' A
#
# COMPACT_ATOMS: atom_id res chain seq x y z
N MET A 1 11.09 12.27 19.20
CA MET A 1 10.95 10.83 19.51
C MET A 1 9.44 10.58 19.59
N GLY A 2 8.73 10.29 18.51
CA GLY A 2 8.71 8.99 17.85
C GLY A 2 7.28 8.44 17.94
N GLU A 3 6.30 9.16 17.38
CA GLU A 3 4.87 8.81 17.46
C GLU A 3 4.34 8.17 16.17
N ILE A 4 5.16 7.37 15.49
CA ILE A 4 4.62 6.53 14.42
C ILE A 4 3.86 5.39 15.11
N SER A 5 2.61 5.66 15.45
CA SER A 5 1.67 4.69 15.98
C SER A 5 1.17 3.80 14.84
N ILE A 6 1.14 2.50 15.08
CA ILE A 6 0.59 1.49 14.15
C ILE A 6 -0.82 1.89 13.70
N THR A 7 -1.61 2.48 14.60
CA THR A 7 -2.95 2.98 14.28
C THR A 7 -2.93 4.10 13.24
N LYS A 8 -1.96 5.03 13.31
CA LYS A 8 -1.82 6.10 12.29
C LYS A 8 -1.48 5.50 10.92
N LEU A 9 -0.62 4.48 10.88
CA LEU A 9 -0.29 3.78 9.63
C LEU A 9 -1.50 3.07 9.02
N LEU A 10 -2.32 2.40 9.85
CA LEU A 10 -3.55 1.75 9.39
C LEU A 10 -4.56 2.75 8.84
N VAL A 11 -4.71 3.92 9.48
CA VAL A 11 -5.58 4.99 8.98
C VAL A 11 -5.10 5.49 7.62
N VAL A 12 -3.80 5.74 7.46
CA VAL A 12 -3.24 6.16 6.16
C VAL A 12 -3.43 5.08 5.10
N ALA A 13 -3.17 3.81 5.42
CA ALA A 13 -3.36 2.69 4.50
C ALA A 13 -4.84 2.55 4.08
N ALA A 14 -5.78 2.71 5.02
CA ALA A 14 -7.20 2.68 4.74
C ALA A 14 -7.63 3.82 3.80
N LEU A 15 -7.08 5.03 3.98
CA LEU A 15 -7.34 6.16 3.08
C LEU A 15 -6.79 5.91 1.67
N ILE A 16 -5.59 5.35 1.54
CA ILE A 16 -5.02 4.96 0.25
C ILE A 16 -5.94 3.92 -0.43
N ILE A 17 -6.39 2.90 0.31
CA ILE A 17 -7.31 1.90 -0.22
C ILE A 17 -8.65 2.52 -0.64
N LEU A 18 -9.18 3.49 0.12
CA LEU A 18 -10.43 4.16 -0.20
C LEU A 18 -10.32 5.02 -1.47
N VAL A 19 -9.22 5.76 -1.64
CA VAL A 19 -9.01 6.64 -2.80
C VAL A 19 -8.70 5.85 -4.07
N PHE A 20 -7.85 4.84 -3.98
CA PHE A 20 -7.39 4.09 -5.15
C PHE A 20 -8.21 2.84 -5.45
N GLY A 21 -8.96 2.33 -4.47
CA GLY A 21 -9.66 1.05 -4.54
C GLY A 21 -8.71 -0.14 -4.49
N THR A 22 -9.21 -1.28 -4.03
CA THR A 22 -8.42 -2.52 -3.90
C THR A 22 -8.01 -3.13 -5.25
N LYS A 23 -8.84 -2.97 -6.29
CA LYS A 23 -8.55 -3.51 -7.63
C LYS A 23 -7.30 -2.87 -8.25
N LYS A 24 -7.16 -1.53 -8.17
CA LYS A 24 -6.03 -0.79 -8.74
C LYS A 24 -4.74 -1.00 -7.95
N LEU A 25 -4.84 -1.10 -6.62
CA LEU A 25 -3.71 -1.44 -5.76
C LEU A 25 -3.20 -2.87 -6.01
N ARG A 26 -4.10 -3.83 -6.28
CA ARG A 26 -3.73 -5.21 -6.60
C ARG A 26 -2.99 -5.32 -7.94
N THR A 27 -3.47 -4.63 -8.99
CA THR A 27 -2.77 -4.65 -10.29
C THR A 27 -1.41 -3.98 -10.18
N LEU A 28 -1.33 -2.80 -9.53
CA LEU A 28 -0.05 -2.13 -9.29
C LEU A 28 0.91 -3.00 -8.46
N GLY A 29 0.45 -3.66 -7.40
CA GLY A 29 1.28 -4.57 -6.61
C GLY A 29 1.75 -5.79 -7.39
N GLY A 30 0.93 -6.33 -8.29
CA GLY A 30 1.32 -7.40 -9.21
C GLY A 30 2.40 -6.94 -10.19
N ASP A 31 2.19 -5.80 -10.85
CA ASP A 31 3.13 -5.25 -11.84
C ASP A 31 4.48 -4.91 -11.22
N LEU A 32 4.46 -4.35 -10.00
CA LEU A 32 5.68 -4.05 -9.23
C LEU A 32 6.35 -5.34 -8.74
N GLY A 33 5.59 -6.33 -8.28
CA GLY A 33 6.13 -7.61 -7.80
C GLY A 33 6.89 -8.38 -8.88
N VAL A 34 6.38 -8.39 -10.11
CA VAL A 34 7.07 -9.02 -11.26
C VAL A 34 8.36 -8.27 -11.59
N GLY A 35 8.36 -6.92 -11.48
CA GLY A 35 9.55 -6.10 -11.70
C GLY A 35 10.68 -6.31 -10.68
N TYR A 36 10.35 -6.64 -9.42
CA TYR A 36 11.34 -6.94 -8.37
C TYR A 36 11.78 -8.41 -8.33
N GLN A 37 10.93 -9.35 -8.74
CA GLN A 37 11.25 -10.78 -8.73
C GLN A 37 12.10 -11.22 -9.94
N GLY A 38 12.21 -10.38 -10.97
CA GLY A 38 13.06 -10.60 -12.16
C GLY A 38 14.47 -9.99 -12.09
N LEU A 39 14.83 -9.32 -10.99
CA LEU A 39 16.20 -8.88 -10.65
C LEU A 39 16.87 -9.93 -9.75
#